data_AF-A0A7L3W8R1-F1
#
_entry.id   AF-A0A7L3W8R1-F1
#
_cell.length_a   1.000
_cell.length_b   1.000
_cell.length_c   1.000
_cell.angle_alpha   90.00
_cell.angle_beta   90.00
_cell.angle_gamma   90.00
#
_symmetry.space_group_name_H-M   'P 1'
#
loop_
_entity.id
_entity.type
_entity.pdbx_description
1 polymer ?
#
loop_
_entity_poly.entity_id
_entity_poly.type
_entity_poly.pdbx_seq_one_letter_code
_entity_poly.pdbx_strand_id
1 'polypeptide(L)'
;SFLNYNVSCILTMPQYMRQGYGKMLIDFSYLLSKVEEKVGSPERPLSDLGLISYRSYWKEVLLRYLHNFQGKEISIKGMFYKLVVSWFGDITCAFQSLIFLK
;
A
#
# COMPACT_ATOMS: atom_id res chain seq x y z
N SER A 1 18.98 -4.52 -4.58
CA SER A 1 18.47 -3.86 -5.80
C SER A 1 17.92 -2.50 -5.41
N PHE A 2 18.43 -1.40 -5.99
CA PHE A 2 18.13 -0.02 -5.55
C PHE A 2 16.65 0.37 -5.52
N LEU A 3 15.77 -0.36 -6.22
CA LEU A 3 14.36 -0.02 -6.40
C LEU A 3 13.38 -0.86 -5.55
N ASN A 4 13.86 -1.87 -4.80
CA ASN A 4 13.07 -2.74 -3.89
C ASN A 4 11.62 -2.99 -4.33
N TYR A 5 11.45 -3.48 -5.57
CA TYR A 5 10.13 -3.84 -6.07
C TYR A 5 9.69 -5.19 -5.49
N ASN A 6 8.47 -5.25 -4.94
CA ASN A 6 7.88 -6.50 -4.45
C ASN A 6 7.01 -7.18 -5.49
N VAL A 7 6.52 -6.42 -6.48
CA VAL A 7 5.64 -6.90 -7.54
C VAL A 7 6.11 -6.29 -8.84
N SER A 8 6.42 -7.13 -9.82
CA SER A 8 6.62 -6.69 -11.20
C SER A 8 5.28 -6.55 -11.93
N CYS A 9 4.49 -7.64 -11.98
CA CYS A 9 3.18 -7.65 -12.60
C CYS A 9 2.14 -8.28 -11.68
N ILE A 10 0.93 -7.73 -11.67
CA ILE A 10 -0.22 -8.28 -10.96
C ILE A 10 -1.42 -8.31 -11.90
N LEU A 11 -2.12 -9.44 -11.92
CA LEU A 11 -3.28 -9.65 -12.76
C LEU A 11 -4.37 -10.36 -11.97
N THR A 12 -5.61 -9.93 -12.16
CA THR A 12 -6.78 -10.72 -11.82
C THR A 12 -7.47 -11.06 -13.13
N MET A 13 -7.78 -12.33 -13.35
CA MET A 13 -8.46 -12.74 -14.58
C MET A 13 -9.82 -12.03 -14.72
N PRO A 14 -10.27 -11.69 -15.95
CA PRO A 14 -11.49 -10.92 -16.18
C PRO A 14 -12.73 -11.46 -15.46
N GLN A 15 -12.94 -12.78 -15.46
CA GLN A 15 -14.07 -13.43 -14.79
C GLN A 15 -14.06 -13.30 -13.25
N TYR A 16 -12.93 -12.93 -12.65
CA TYR A 16 -12.75 -12.76 -11.20
C TYR A 16 -12.49 -11.29 -10.80
N MET A 17 -12.62 -10.34 -11.73
CA MET A 17 -12.46 -8.93 -11.41
C MET A 17 -13.59 -8.43 -10.50
N ARG A 18 -13.30 -7.40 -9.69
CA ARG A 18 -14.25 -6.75 -8.75
C ARG A 18 -14.82 -7.64 -7.64
N GLN A 19 -14.33 -8.87 -7.47
CA GLN A 19 -14.71 -9.78 -6.37
C GLN A 19 -13.75 -9.69 -5.17
N GLY A 20 -12.82 -8.73 -5.16
CA GLY A 20 -11.86 -8.53 -4.07
C GLY A 20 -10.52 -9.25 -4.23
N TYR A 21 -10.40 -10.17 -5.20
CA TYR A 21 -9.14 -10.92 -5.43
C TYR A 21 -7.93 -10.03 -5.73
N GLY A 22 -8.10 -8.94 -6.49
CA GLY A 22 -7.00 -8.00 -6.74
C GLY A 22 -6.45 -7.40 -5.45
N LYS A 23 -7.31 -7.05 -4.50
CA LYS A 23 -6.90 -6.54 -3.19
C LYS A 23 -6.22 -7.62 -2.35
N MET A 24 -6.75 -8.85 -2.37
CA MET A 24 -6.14 -9.99 -1.68
C MET A 24 -4.71 -10.26 -2.19
N LEU A 25 -4.49 -10.20 -3.51
CA LEU A 25 -3.17 -10.37 -4.10
C LEU A 25 -2.20 -9.24 -3.70
N ILE A 26 -2.68 -8.00 -3.63
CA ILE A 26 -1.89 -6.86 -3.14
C ILE A 26 -1.53 -7.06 -1.66
N ASP A 27 -2.48 -7.46 -0.82
CA ASP A 27 -2.23 -7.71 0.61
C ASP A 27 -1.19 -8.82 0.81
N PHE A 28 -1.28 -9.88 0.00
CA PHE A 28 -0.32 -10.98 0.04
C PHE A 28 1.10 -10.55 -0.39
N SER A 29 1.24 -9.68 -1.40
CA SER A 29 2.57 -9.21 -1.80
C SER A 29 3.26 -8.38 -0.70
N TYR A 30 2.50 -7.59 0.04
CA TYR A 30 2.99 -6.87 1.22
C TYR A 30 3.25 -7.79 2.40
N LEU A 31 2.47 -8.85 2.59
CA LEU A 31 2.73 -9.85 3.61
C LEU A 31 4.10 -10.50 3.41
N LEU A 32 4.45 -10.85 2.16
CA LEU A 32 5.79 -11.37 1.83
C LEU A 32 6.88 -10.34 2.15
N SER A 33 6.70 -9.08 1.76
CA SER A 33 7.66 -8.00 2.07
C SER A 33 7.86 -7.83 3.58
N LYS A 34 6.78 -7.97 4.36
CA LYS A 34 6.82 -7.92 5.83
C LYS A 34 7.59 -9.08 6.45
N VAL A 35 7.41 -10.30 5.92
CA VAL A 35 8.17 -11.48 6.37
C VAL A 35 9.65 -11.37 6.01
N GLU A 36 9.97 -10.77 4.85
CA GLU A 36 11.36 -10.51 4.45
C GLU A 36 12.00 -9.31 5.18
N GLU A 37 11.26 -8.59 6.03
CA GLU A 37 11.68 -7.35 6.68
C GLU A 37 12.17 -6.28 5.68
N LYS A 38 11.61 -6.27 4.47
CA LYS A 38 11.95 -5.34 3.40
C LYS A 38 10.77 -4.46 3.05
N VAL A 39 11.06 -3.21 2.72
CA VAL A 39 10.06 -2.28 2.17
C VAL A 39 9.89 -2.60 0.69
N GLY A 40 8.67 -2.96 0.29
CA GLY A 40 8.31 -3.25 -1.09
C GLY A 40 7.44 -2.16 -1.72
N SER A 41 7.60 -1.95 -3.03
CA SER A 41 6.71 -1.12 -3.84
C SER A 41 6.40 -1.82 -5.16
N PRO A 42 5.22 -1.63 -5.77
CA PRO A 42 4.99 -2.14 -7.12
C PRO A 42 5.92 -1.45 -8.14
N GLU A 43 6.30 -2.20 -9.18
CA GLU A 43 7.00 -1.68 -10.34
C GLU A 43 6.14 -0.66 -11.10
N ARG A 44 6.78 0.35 -11.69
CA ARG A 44 6.12 1.42 -12.46
C ARG A 44 6.49 1.26 -13.95
N PRO A 45 5.57 1.54 -14.90
CA PRO A 45 4.26 2.16 -14.73
C PRO A 45 3.17 1.18 -14.28
N LEU A 46 2.26 1.66 -13.43
CA LEU A 46 1.05 0.93 -13.06
C LEU A 46 -0.02 1.09 -14.16
N SER A 47 -0.85 0.07 -14.36
CA SER A 47 -2.07 0.18 -15.16
C SER A 47 -3.11 1.05 -14.45
N ASP A 48 -4.07 1.63 -15.18
CA ASP A 48 -5.14 2.46 -14.59
C ASP A 48 -5.91 1.73 -13.48
N LEU A 49 -6.28 0.47 -13.73
CA LEU A 49 -6.93 -0.40 -12.75
C LEU A 49 -6.02 -0.74 -11.57
N GLY A 50 -4.72 -0.97 -11.83
CA GLY A 50 -3.72 -1.18 -10.80
C GLY A 50 -3.61 0.03 -9.87
N LEU A 51 -3.49 1.22 -10.44
CA LEU A 51 -3.37 2.47 -9.69
C LEU A 51 -4.59 2.71 -8.77
N ILE A 52 -5.80 2.49 -9.27
CA ILE A 52 -7.03 2.60 -8.45
C ILE A 52 -7.02 1.57 -7.31
N SER A 53 -6.64 0.33 -7.61
CA SER A 53 -6.62 -0.76 -6.63
C SER A 53 -5.59 -0.52 -5.52
N TYR A 54 -4.36 -0.12 -5.88
CA TYR A 54 -3.31 0.21 -4.92
C TYR A 54 -3.67 1.43 -4.06
N ARG A 55 -4.24 2.50 -4.65
CA ARG A 55 -4.71 3.67 -3.90
C ARG A 55 -5.79 3.31 -2.89
N SER A 56 -6.77 2.50 -3.29
CA SER A 56 -7.82 2.01 -2.38
C SER A 56 -7.24 1.17 -1.25
N TYR A 57 -6.27 0.29 -1.55
CA TYR A 57 -5.59 -0.54 -0.57
C TYR A 57 -4.81 0.29 0.45
N TRP A 58 -3.96 1.22 0.00
CA TRP A 58 -3.19 2.09 0.89
C TRP A 58 -4.08 2.95 1.78
N LYS A 59 -5.18 3.48 1.25
CA LYS A 59 -6.17 4.24 2.02
C LYS A 59 -6.76 3.39 3.13
N GLU A 60 -7.14 2.15 2.85
CA GLU A 60 -7.70 1.26 3.87
C GLU A 60 -6.69 0.86 4.93
N VAL A 61 -5.47 0.49 4.53
CA VAL A 61 -4.40 0.14 5.47
C VAL A 61 -4.11 1.31 6.40
N LEU A 62 -4.05 2.52 5.85
CA LEU A 62 -3.85 3.73 6.62
C LEU A 62 -5.00 4.01 7.59
N LEU A 63 -6.26 3.94 7.14
CA LEU A 63 -7.41 4.14 8.00
C LEU A 63 -7.48 3.09 9.12
N ARG A 64 -7.17 1.83 8.81
CA ARG A 64 -7.09 0.75 9.80
C ARG A 64 -6.00 1.01 10.83
N TYR A 65 -4.85 1.54 10.40
CA TYR A 65 -3.79 1.95 11.30
C TYR A 65 -4.21 3.10 12.22
N LEU A 66 -4.81 4.15 11.66
CA LEU A 66 -5.29 5.31 12.42
C LEU A 66 -6.37 4.92 13.43
N HIS A 67 -7.32 4.07 13.01
CA HIS A 67 -8.38 3.56 13.89
C HIS A 67 -7.81 2.81 15.11
N ASN A 68 -6.74 2.05 14.92
CA ASN A 68 -6.11 1.27 15.98
C ASN A 68 -5.06 2.06 16.76
N PHE A 69 -4.73 3.29 16.34
CA PHE A 69 -3.72 4.12 16.97
C PHE A 69 -4.32 4.87 18.16
N GLN A 70 -3.83 4.57 19.37
CA GLN A 70 -4.28 5.20 20.62
C GLN A 70 -3.35 6.33 21.12
N GLY A 71 -2.32 6.69 20.35
CA GLY A 71 -1.38 7.75 20.71
C GLY A 71 -1.90 9.15 20.37
N LYS A 72 -1.34 10.19 21.02
CA LYS A 72 -1.66 11.60 20.73
C LYS A 72 -0.96 12.16 19.50
N GLU A 73 0.19 11.60 19.11
CA GLU A 73 1.00 12.10 17.99
C GLU A 73 1.44 10.96 17.07
N ILE A 74 1.31 11.16 15.76
CA ILE A 74 1.69 10.18 14.74
C ILE A 74 2.95 10.68 14.04
N SER A 75 4.07 9.99 14.23
CA SER A 75 5.25 10.21 13.41
C SER A 75 5.12 9.44 12.10
N ILE A 76 5.21 10.15 10.97
CA ILE A 76 5.19 9.58 9.62
C ILE A 76 6.24 8.47 9.50
N LYS A 77 7.47 8.69 10.00
CA LYS A 77 8.57 7.70 9.97
C LYS A 77 8.22 6.43 10.74
N GLY A 78 7.61 6.55 11.92
CA GLY A 78 7.21 5.40 12.73
C GLY A 78 6.10 4.58 12.05
N MET A 79 5.20 5.25 11.37
CA MET A 79 4.14 4.60 10.61
C MET A 79 4.68 3.87 9.36
N PHE A 80 5.69 4.42 8.67
CA PHE A 80 6.39 3.72 7.57
C PHE A 80 6.98 2.38 8.01
N TYR A 81 7.74 2.39 9.11
CA TYR A 81 8.38 1.18 9.63
C TYR A 81 7.34 0.13 10.07
N LYS A 82 6.22 0.59 10.62
CA LYS A 82 5.17 -0.29 11.15
C LYS A 82 4.25 -0.85 10.08
N LEU A 83 4.01 -0.10 9.01
CA LEU A 83 3.15 -0.53 7.92
C LEU A 83 3.89 -1.41 6.91
N VAL A 84 5.19 -1.21 6.65
CA VAL A 84 5.95 -1.98 5.62
C VAL A 84 5.27 -1.94 4.24
N VAL A 85 4.49 -0.89 3.97
CA VAL A 85 3.51 -0.87 2.86
C VAL A 85 3.88 0.08 1.71
N SER A 86 4.84 1.01 1.85
CA SER A 86 5.40 1.65 0.64
C SER A 86 6.64 2.52 0.87
N TRP A 87 7.24 2.93 -0.25
CA TRP A 87 8.20 4.04 -0.36
C TRP A 87 7.52 5.39 -0.05
N PHE A 88 8.31 6.37 0.39
CA PHE A 88 7.84 7.61 1.03
C PHE A 88 6.72 8.34 0.24
N GLY A 89 6.80 8.32 -1.09
CA GLY A 89 5.88 9.05 -1.97
C GLY A 89 4.43 8.56 -1.97
N ASP A 90 4.18 7.24 -1.84
CA ASP A 90 2.82 6.70 -2.00
C ASP A 90 1.96 6.95 -0.77
N ILE A 91 2.56 6.88 0.43
CA ILE A 91 1.89 7.22 1.68
C ILE A 91 1.61 8.72 1.74
N THR A 92 2.55 9.59 1.33
CA THR A 92 2.27 11.04 1.27
C THR A 92 1.14 11.36 0.29
N CYS A 93 1.06 10.68 -0.85
CA CYS A 93 -0.06 10.81 -1.77
C CYS A 93 -1.37 10.31 -1.16
N ALA A 94 -1.35 9.19 -0.43
CA ALA A 94 -2.53 8.67 0.27
C ALA A 94 -3.03 9.66 1.34
N PHE A 95 -2.13 10.22 2.16
CA PHE A 95 -2.44 11.24 3.15
C PHE A 95 -3.01 12.51 2.52
N GLN A 96 -2.42 12.97 1.43
CA GLN A 96 -2.89 14.16 0.72
C GLN A 96 -4.25 13.93 0.07
N SER A 97 -4.52 12.72 -0.44
CA SER A 97 -5.84 12.33 -0.95
C SER A 97 -6.91 12.23 0.14
N LEU A 98 -6.51 12.03 1.40
CA LEU A 98 -7.38 11.97 2.57
C LEU A 98 -7.66 13.36 3.19
N ILE A 99 -7.16 14.45 2.62
CA ILE A 99 -7.41 15.85 3.07
C ILE A 99 -6.86 16.13 4.49
N PHE A 100 -5.91 15.31 4.99
CA PHE A 100 -5.33 15.50 6.34
C PHE A 100 -4.10 16.42 6.38
N LEU A 101 -3.54 16.82 5.24
CA LEU A 101 -2.45 17.79 5.16
C LEU A 101 -2.96 19.04 4.43
N LYS A 102 -3.25 20.09 5.19
CA LYS A 102 -3.41 21.45 4.72
C LYS A 102 -2.34 22.32 5.37
#